data_AF-A0A1B6L4W3-F1
#
_entry.id   AF-A0A1B6L4W3-F1
#
_cell.length_a   1.000
_cell.length_b   1.000
_cell.length_c   1.000
_cell.angle_alpha   90.00
_cell.angle_beta   90.00
_cell.angle_gamma   90.00
#
_symmetry.space_group_name_H-M   'P 1'
#
loop_
_entity.id
_entity.type
_entity.pdbx_description
1 polymer ?
#
loop_
_entity_poly.entity_id
_entity_poly.type
_entity_poly.pdbx_seq_one_letter_code
_entity_poly.pdbx_strand_id
1 'polypeptide(L)'
;GVTVENCSAYTASKCGVDAVTRCMAKDLGSHGIRVNSVQPGIINTPMVAQAIITNPQTIADWVANTSTKRAGQPQGASSGIGRETCRVLAREGATVVVTCIDEAG
;
A
#
# COMPACT_ATOMS: atom_id res chain seq x y z
N GLY A 1 11.17 5.10 -3.71
CA GLY A 1 9.94 5.69 -4.25
C GLY A 1 10.09 5.90 -5.74
N VAL A 2 9.05 5.58 -6.52
CA VAL A 2 9.01 5.88 -7.96
C VAL A 2 8.53 7.32 -8.12
N THR A 3 9.20 8.11 -8.97
CA THR A 3 8.81 9.48 -9.30
C THR A 3 8.11 9.50 -10.65
N VAL A 4 6.89 10.04 -10.69
CA VAL A 4 6.10 10.21 -11.91
C VAL A 4 5.75 11.69 -12.05
N GLU A 5 5.75 12.19 -13.29
CA GLU A 5 5.35 13.56 -13.60
C GLU A 5 3.96 13.87 -13.03
N ASN A 6 3.74 15.11 -12.56
CA ASN A 6 2.51 15.57 -11.93
C ASN A 6 2.03 14.81 -10.68
N CYS A 7 2.86 13.95 -10.08
CA CYS A 7 2.53 13.21 -8.86
C CYS A 7 3.33 13.67 -7.63
N SER A 8 3.88 14.89 -7.62
CA SER A 8 4.79 15.37 -6.55
C SER A 8 4.15 15.32 -5.16
N ALA A 9 2.92 15.81 -5.00
CA ALA A 9 2.22 15.78 -3.72
C ALA A 9 1.92 14.36 -3.23
N TYR A 10 1.47 13.47 -4.14
CA TYR A 10 1.24 12.05 -3.81
C TYR A 10 2.55 11.34 -3.45
N THR A 11 3.61 11.57 -4.22
CA THR A 11 4.94 11.01 -3.98
C THR A 11 5.50 11.49 -2.64
N ALA A 12 5.41 12.79 -2.34
CA ALA A 12 5.83 13.35 -1.06
C ALA A 12 5.05 12.75 0.11
N SER A 13 3.73 12.64 -0.01
CA SER A 13 2.87 12.02 1.00
C SER A 13 3.28 10.56 1.27
N LYS A 14 3.50 9.76 0.23
CA LYS A 14 3.88 8.34 0.37
C LYS A 14 5.32 8.16 0.87
N CYS A 15 6.26 9.00 0.46
CA CYS A 15 7.61 9.04 1.05
C CYS A 15 7.57 9.47 2.54
N GLY A 16 6.64 10.34 2.91
CA GLY A 16 6.39 10.74 4.29
C GLY A 16 6.00 9.56 5.17
N VAL A 17 5.15 8.66 4.67
CA VAL A 17 4.78 7.41 5.38
C VAL A 17 6.01 6.56 5.69
N ASP A 18 6.96 6.43 4.75
CA ASP A 18 8.19 5.68 4.98
C ASP A 18 9.06 6.31 6.07
N ALA A 19 9.16 7.65 6.08
CA ALA A 19 9.90 8.37 7.12
C ALA A 19 9.26 8.18 8.49
N VAL A 20 7.94 8.35 8.60
CA VAL A 20 7.17 8.15 9.84
C VAL A 20 7.32 6.71 10.33
N THR A 21 7.21 5.72 9.44
CA THR A 21 7.39 4.29 9.77
C THR A 21 8.74 4.02 10.42
N ARG A 22 9.83 4.59 9.87
CA ARG A 22 11.18 4.41 10.43
C ARG A 22 11.35 5.08 11.79
N CYS A 23 10.75 6.26 12.00
CA CYS A 23 10.77 6.91 13.31
C CYS A 23 10.01 6.07 14.33
N MET A 24 8.77 5.67 14.02
CA MET A 24 7.94 4.86 14.91
C MET A 24 8.58 3.50 15.24
N ALA A 25 9.27 2.86 14.28
CA ALA A 25 10.00 1.62 14.55
C ALA A 25 11.09 1.80 15.62
N LYS A 26 11.74 2.97 15.67
CA LYS A 26 12.74 3.29 16.70
C LYS A 26 12.06 3.60 18.04
N ASP A 27 10.99 4.39 18.01
CA ASP A 27 10.28 4.84 19.22
C ASP A 27 9.59 3.67 19.95
N LEU A 28 9.05 2.71 19.19
CA LEU A 28 8.28 1.58 19.73
C LEU A 28 9.12 0.29 19.86
N GLY A 29 10.36 0.28 19.36
CA GLY A 29 11.22 -0.90 19.40
C GLY A 29 11.54 -1.36 20.82
N SER A 30 11.69 -0.43 21.77
CA SER A 30 11.89 -0.75 23.20
C SER A 30 10.69 -1.48 23.84
N HIS A 31 9.50 -1.34 23.25
CA HIS A 31 8.27 -2.01 23.66
C HIS A 31 8.07 -3.36 22.94
N GLY A 32 9.06 -3.82 22.16
CA GLY A 32 8.97 -5.05 21.37
C GLY A 32 8.07 -4.94 20.14
N ILE A 33 7.68 -3.72 19.73
CA ILE A 33 6.77 -3.49 18.61
C ILE A 33 7.57 -3.23 17.34
N ARG A 34 7.23 -3.96 16.26
CA ARG A 34 7.80 -3.74 14.92
C ARG A 34 6.83 -2.92 14.09
N VAL A 35 7.34 -1.89 13.41
CA VAL A 35 6.53 -1.02 12.54
C VAL A 35 7.03 -1.16 11.10
N ASN A 36 6.12 -1.46 10.18
CA ASN A 36 6.41 -1.63 8.76
C ASN A 36 5.36 -0.89 7.93
N SER A 37 5.78 -0.35 6.79
CA SER A 37 4.89 0.20 5.75
C SER A 37 4.79 -0.81 4.62
N VAL A 38 3.58 -1.03 4.15
CA VAL A 38 3.33 -1.85 2.96
C VAL A 38 3.05 -0.90 1.81
N GLN A 39 3.85 -1.02 0.74
CA GLN A 39 3.70 -0.20 -0.45
C GLN A 39 3.27 -1.09 -1.62
N PRO A 40 1.96 -1.19 -1.90
CA PRO A 40 1.48 -1.96 -3.03
C PRO A 40 2.00 -1.40 -4.35
N GLY A 41 2.24 -2.30 -5.31
CA GLY A 41 2.40 -1.93 -6.72
C GLY A 41 1.06 -1.54 -7.35
N ILE A 42 0.94 -1.70 -8.66
CA ILE A 42 -0.33 -1.44 -9.35
C ILE A 42 -1.36 -2.49 -8.94
N ILE A 43 -2.46 -2.06 -8.32
CA ILE A 43 -3.58 -2.91 -7.90
C ILE A 43 -4.84 -2.48 -8.62
N ASN A 44 -5.57 -3.46 -9.16
CA ASN A 44 -6.82 -3.22 -9.86
C ASN A 44 -7.92 -2.78 -8.86
N THR A 45 -8.06 -1.47 -8.65
CA THR A 45 -9.06 -0.86 -7.76
C THR A 45 -9.76 0.30 -8.47
N PRO A 46 -10.94 0.75 -8.01
CA PRO A 46 -11.62 1.92 -8.59
C PRO A 46 -10.75 3.20 -8.60
N MET A 47 -9.87 3.37 -7.60
CA MET A 47 -8.92 4.49 -7.55
C MET A 47 -7.95 4.47 -8.74
N VAL A 48 -7.43 3.29 -9.05
CA VAL A 48 -6.55 3.09 -10.20
C VAL A 48 -7.34 3.24 -11.50
N ALA A 49 -8.58 2.75 -11.56
CA ALA A 49 -9.48 2.97 -12.71
C ALA A 49 -9.77 4.46 -12.96
N GLN A 50 -9.96 5.27 -11.92
CA GLN A 50 -10.16 6.71 -12.05
C GLN A 50 -8.89 7.42 -12.56
N ALA A 51 -7.71 6.94 -12.17
CA ALA A 51 -6.45 7.45 -12.71
C ALA A 51 -6.28 7.14 -14.21
N ILE A 52 -6.89 6.05 -14.73
CA ILE A 52 -6.94 5.72 -16.18
C ILE A 52 -7.74 6.73 -16.97
N ILE A 53 -8.88 7.18 -16.43
CA ILE A 53 -9.80 8.08 -17.14
C ILE A 53 -9.08 9.39 -17.52
N THR A 54 -8.13 9.82 -16.70
CA THR A 54 -7.34 11.03 -16.93
C THR A 54 -6.17 10.82 -17.91
N ASN A 55 -5.68 9.58 -18.11
CA ASN A 55 -4.64 9.24 -19.08
C ASN A 55 -4.76 7.76 -19.55
N PRO A 56 -5.39 7.49 -20.70
CA PRO A 56 -5.77 6.13 -21.09
C PRO A 56 -4.61 5.17 -21.42
N GLN A 57 -3.42 5.66 -21.78
CA GLN A 57 -2.30 4.79 -22.17
C GLN A 57 -1.51 4.20 -20.98
N THR A 58 -1.73 4.69 -19.76
CA THR A 58 -0.72 4.57 -18.70
C THR A 58 -0.70 3.23 -17.97
N ILE A 59 -1.82 2.50 -17.87
CA ILE A 59 -1.84 1.25 -17.08
C ILE A 59 -1.20 0.09 -17.79
N ALA A 60 -1.42 -0.07 -19.10
CA ALA A 60 -0.77 -1.15 -19.85
C ALA A 60 0.76 -1.02 -19.74
N ASP A 61 1.28 0.21 -19.86
CA ASP A 61 2.70 0.51 -19.72
C ASP A 61 3.19 0.34 -18.28
N TRP A 62 2.44 0.77 -17.28
CA TRP A 62 2.81 0.57 -15.87
C TRP A 62 2.82 -0.90 -15.49
N VAL A 63 1.81 -1.67 -15.93
CA VAL A 63 1.75 -3.12 -15.74
C VAL A 63 2.89 -3.81 -16.48
N ALA A 64 3.16 -3.43 -17.73
CA ALA A 64 4.28 -3.95 -18.51
C ALA A 64 5.64 -3.63 -17.84
N ASN A 65 5.75 -2.56 -17.07
CA ASN A 65 6.95 -2.21 -16.32
C ASN A 65 7.04 -2.85 -14.93
N THR A 66 5.98 -3.51 -14.43
CA THR A 66 6.10 -4.33 -13.22
C THR A 66 6.94 -5.57 -13.48
N SER A 67 7.62 -6.10 -12.45
CA SER A 67 8.39 -7.36 -12.57
C SER A 67 7.50 -8.54 -12.92
N THR A 68 6.25 -8.53 -12.45
CA THR A 68 5.26 -9.62 -12.63
C THR A 68 4.45 -9.49 -13.92
N LYS A 69 4.56 -8.37 -14.64
CA LYS A 69 3.78 -8.06 -15.86
C LYS A 69 2.26 -8.17 -15.66
N ARG A 70 1.79 -8.04 -14.41
CA ARG A 70 0.38 -8.12 -14.04
C ARG A 70 0.05 -7.15 -12.92
N ALA A 71 -1.14 -6.56 -12.97
CA ALA A 71 -1.70 -5.86 -11.83
C ALA A 71 -2.02 -6.87 -10.70
N GLY A 72 -1.81 -6.46 -9.46
CA GLY A 72 -2.34 -7.19 -8.32
C GLY A 72 -3.86 -7.10 -8.28
N GLN A 73 -4.50 -8.16 -7.80
CA GLN A 73 -5.93 -8.12 -7.49
C GLN A 73 -6.09 -7.82 -6.00
N PRO A 74 -7.09 -7.03 -5.60
CA PRO A 74 -7.42 -6.88 -4.19
C PRO A 74 -7.90 -8.24 -3.66
N GLN A 75 -7.01 -8.95 -2.98
CA GLN A 75 -7.34 -10.17 -2.25
C GLN A 75 -7.82 -9.71 -0.87
N GLY A 76 -9.10 -9.97 -0.57
CA GLY A 76 -9.81 -9.34 0.55
C GLY A 76 -10.99 -8.55 0.00
N ALA A 77 -12.12 -9.25 -0.22
CA ALA A 77 -13.39 -8.64 -0.58
C ALA A 77 -13.65 -7.42 0.32
N SER A 78 -13.91 -6.27 -0.30
CA SER A 78 -14.15 -4.92 0.26
C SER A 78 -13.07 -4.30 1.18
N SER A 79 -12.28 -5.12 1.88
CA SER A 79 -11.61 -4.74 3.12
C SER A 79 -10.13 -4.33 2.99
N GLY A 80 -9.63 -4.30 1.75
CA GLY A 80 -8.34 -3.70 1.40
C GLY A 80 -7.10 -4.54 1.74
N ILE A 81 -5.98 -4.19 1.09
CA ILE A 81 -4.69 -4.89 1.19
C ILE A 81 -4.13 -4.87 2.62
N GLY A 82 -4.44 -3.80 3.38
CA GLY A 82 -4.02 -3.66 4.78
C GLY A 82 -4.58 -4.78 5.64
N ARG A 83 -5.89 -5.07 5.54
CA ARG A 83 -6.54 -6.11 6.34
C ARG A 83 -6.02 -7.50 6.01
N GLU A 84 -5.84 -7.80 4.72
CA GLU A 84 -5.34 -9.12 4.33
C GLU A 84 -3.88 -9.31 4.75
N THR A 85 -3.05 -8.27 4.64
CA THR A 85 -1.67 -8.31 5.18
C THR A 85 -1.69 -8.59 6.69
N CYS A 86 -2.57 -7.93 7.44
CA CYS A 86 -2.72 -8.17 8.86
C CYS A 86 -3.18 -9.60 9.17
N ARG A 87 -4.11 -10.15 8.38
CA ARG A 87 -4.55 -11.55 8.52
C ARG A 87 -3.42 -12.53 8.26
N VAL A 88 -2.62 -12.33 7.22
CA VAL A 88 -1.47 -13.21 6.91
C VAL A 88 -0.46 -13.17 8.05
N LEU A 89 -0.07 -11.99 8.52
CA LEU A 89 0.85 -11.83 9.64
C LEU A 89 0.30 -12.48 10.93
N ALA A 90 -1.00 -12.32 11.20
CA ALA A 90 -1.64 -12.95 12.35
C ALA A 90 -1.66 -14.49 12.24
N ARG A 91 -1.89 -15.04 11.04
CA ARG A 91 -1.80 -16.50 10.80
C ARG A 91 -0.40 -17.06 11.03
N GLU A 92 0.63 -16.25 10.80
CA GLU A 92 2.03 -16.58 11.09
C GLU A 92 2.40 -16.39 12.58
N GLY A 93 1.44 -16.03 13.43
CA GLY A 93 1.61 -15.90 14.88
C GLY A 93 2.02 -14.51 15.35
N ALA A 94 2.01 -13.49 14.49
CA ALA A 94 2.29 -12.13 14.90
C ALA A 94 1.08 -11.50 15.62
N THR A 95 1.33 -10.79 16.72
CA THR A 95 0.34 -9.87 17.29
C THR A 95 0.26 -8.63 16.40
N VAL A 96 -0.89 -8.41 15.75
CA VAL A 96 -1.11 -7.30 14.82
C VAL A 96 -2.16 -6.34 15.41
N VAL A 97 -1.83 -5.06 15.46
CA VAL A 97 -2.75 -3.98 15.85
C VAL A 97 -3.11 -3.18 14.60
N VAL A 98 -4.41 -3.11 14.30
CA VAL A 98 -4.95 -2.35 13.15
C VAL A 98 -5.64 -1.11 13.68
N THR A 99 -5.19 0.06 13.25
CA THR A 99 -5.69 1.36 13.75
C THR A 99 -6.55 2.11 12.74
N CYS A 100 -6.61 1.63 11.50
CA CYS A 100 -7.39 2.21 10.41
C CYS A 100 -8.29 1.13 9.79
N ILE A 101 -9.45 0.93 10.41
CA ILE A 101 -10.60 0.22 9.83
C ILE A 101 -11.65 1.30 9.56
N ASP A 102 -12.13 1.41 8.32
CA ASP A 102 -13.42 2.06 8.11
C ASP A 102 -14.52 1.03 8.49
N GLU A 103 -15.59 1.49 9.13
CA GLU A 103 -16.70 0.61 9.51
C GLU A 103 -17.53 0.12 8.31
N ALA A 104 -17.18 0.53 7.09
CA ALA A 104 -17.84 0.13 5.84
C ALA A 104 -17.26 -1.16 5.23
N GLY A 105 -16.18 -1.72 5.78
CA GLY A 105 -15.84 -3.16 5.69
C GLY A 105 -14.53 -3.51 5.01
#